data_AF-A0A800EBJ3-F1
#
_entry.id   AF-A0A800EBJ3-F1
#
_cell.length_a   1.000
_cell.length_b   1.000
_cell.length_c   1.000
_cell.angle_alpha   90.00
_cell.angle_beta   90.00
_cell.angle_gamma   90.00
#
_symmetry.space_group_name_H-M   'P 1'
#
loop_
_entity.id
_entity.type
_entity.pdbx_description
1 polymer ?
#
loop_
_entity_poly.entity_id
_entity_poly.type
_entity_poly.pdbx_seq_one_letter_code
_entity_poly.pdbx_strand_id
1 'polypeptide(L)'
;MKKKLLVFIMLSSVFANAQDDLLSMLGSDDKPMYITATFKGKKVVNGQSVELLSKGVLQFQIQHRFGTLNSGFYNLFGLDNSQIRLGFDYGIKDWMSIGIGRSSALKTIDASTKIRL
;
A
#
# COMPACT_ATOMS: atom_id res chain seq x y z
N MET A 1 63.09 -35.24 -14.52
CA MET A 1 62.02 -35.04 -13.51
C MET A 1 61.35 -33.67 -13.62
N LYS A 2 62.12 -32.56 -13.75
CA LYS A 2 61.58 -31.18 -13.87
C LYS A 2 60.59 -30.97 -15.04
N LYS A 3 60.82 -31.55 -16.22
CA LYS A 3 59.90 -31.45 -17.38
C LYS A 3 58.55 -32.16 -17.17
N LYS A 4 58.52 -33.29 -16.46
CA LYS A 4 57.27 -34.01 -16.14
C LYS A 4 56.42 -33.25 -15.11
N LEU A 5 57.08 -32.59 -14.15
CA LEU A 5 56.42 -31.75 -13.15
C LEU A 5 55.76 -30.52 -13.79
N LEU A 6 56.43 -29.88 -14.76
CA LEU A 6 55.89 -28.73 -15.50
C LEU A 6 54.62 -29.08 -16.29
N VAL A 7 54.62 -30.24 -16.96
CA VAL A 7 53.44 -30.74 -17.70
C VAL A 7 52.29 -31.06 -16.76
N PHE A 8 52.58 -31.63 -15.58
CA PHE A 8 51.56 -31.92 -14.56
C PHE A 8 50.89 -30.64 -14.03
N ILE A 9 51.68 -29.58 -13.80
CA ILE A 9 51.15 -28.28 -13.38
C ILE A 9 50.27 -27.65 -14.47
N MET A 10 50.68 -27.74 -15.75
CA MET A 10 49.89 -27.24 -16.87
C MET A 10 48.58 -28.02 -17.12
N LEU A 11 48.52 -29.31 -16.78
CA LEU A 11 47.27 -30.07 -16.88
C LEU A 11 46.29 -29.72 -15.75
N SER A 12 46.78 -29.32 -14.58
CA SER A 12 45.93 -28.97 -13.44
C SER A 12 45.09 -27.70 -13.68
N SER A 13 45.53 -26.79 -14.54
CA SER A 13 44.78 -25.57 -14.87
C SER A 13 43.54 -25.81 -15.75
N VAL A 14 43.41 -26.98 -16.39
CA VAL A 14 42.24 -27.32 -17.23
C VAL A 14 41.01 -27.70 -16.41
N PHE A 15 41.20 -28.09 -15.14
CA PHE A 15 40.10 -28.48 -14.24
C PHE A 15 39.61 -27.34 -13.33
N ALA A 16 40.20 -26.14 -13.45
CA ALA A 16 39.81 -24.98 -12.67
C ALA A 16 38.61 -24.27 -13.32
N ASN A 17 37.40 -24.55 -12.83
CA ASN A 17 36.20 -23.81 -13.19
C ASN A 17 35.94 -22.72 -12.14
N ALA A 18 36.23 -21.47 -12.49
CA ALA A 18 36.03 -20.30 -11.62
C ALA A 18 35.24 -19.17 -12.33
N GLN A 19 34.65 -19.45 -13.48
CA GLN A 19 33.84 -18.52 -14.25
C GLN A 19 32.38 -18.71 -13.88
N ASP A 20 31.94 -18.05 -12.81
CA ASP A 20 30.52 -17.81 -12.62
C ASP A 20 30.10 -16.70 -13.59
N ASP A 21 29.04 -16.94 -14.38
CA ASP A 21 28.53 -15.96 -15.33
C ASP A 21 27.89 -14.79 -14.58
N LEU A 22 28.59 -13.66 -14.50
CA LEU A 22 28.09 -12.45 -13.84
C LEU A 22 26.74 -11.99 -14.42
N LEU A 23 26.48 -12.30 -15.70
CA LEU A 23 25.23 -11.96 -16.38
C LEU A 23 24.06 -12.83 -15.89
N SER A 24 24.31 -14.03 -15.37
CA SER A 24 23.26 -14.91 -14.82
C SER A 24 22.71 -14.40 -13.47
N MET A 25 23.37 -13.42 -12.84
CA MET A 25 22.86 -12.75 -11.64
C MET A 25 21.82 -11.67 -11.95
N LEU A 26 21.75 -11.19 -13.20
CA LEU A 26 20.81 -10.18 -13.68
C LEU A 26 19.47 -10.80 -14.11
N GLY A 27 19.02 -11.86 -13.43
CA GLY A 27 17.86 -12.67 -13.83
C GLY A 27 16.72 -11.83 -14.42
N SER A 28 16.08 -12.35 -15.47
CA SER A 28 14.92 -11.72 -16.08
C SER A 28 13.80 -11.61 -15.04
N ASP A 29 13.66 -10.43 -14.42
CA ASP A 29 12.55 -10.09 -13.54
C ASP A 29 11.26 -9.93 -14.38
N ASP A 30 10.80 -11.03 -14.97
CA ASP A 30 9.50 -11.14 -15.65
C ASP A 30 8.34 -11.27 -14.65
N LYS A 31 8.58 -10.99 -13.36
CA LYS A 31 7.51 -10.96 -12.37
C LYS A 31 6.68 -9.69 -12.57
N PRO A 32 5.36 -9.81 -12.75
CA PRO A 32 4.51 -8.64 -12.86
C PRO A 32 4.65 -7.78 -11.59
N MET A 33 5.00 -6.51 -11.76
CA MET A 33 5.04 -5.54 -10.67
C MET A 33 3.61 -5.12 -10.33
N TYR A 34 3.10 -5.61 -9.21
CA TYR A 34 1.79 -5.21 -8.72
C TYR A 34 1.88 -3.83 -8.07
N ILE A 35 1.13 -2.86 -8.62
CA ILE A 35 0.96 -1.55 -8.01
C ILE A 35 0.09 -1.73 -6.77
N THR A 36 0.57 -1.24 -5.63
CA THR A 36 -0.17 -1.21 -4.37
C THR A 36 -0.34 0.23 -3.91
N ALA A 37 -1.30 0.49 -3.02
CA ALA A 37 -1.54 1.82 -2.44
C ALA A 37 -1.89 2.91 -3.47
N THR A 38 -2.80 2.62 -4.40
CA THR A 38 -3.39 3.62 -5.32
C THR A 38 -4.01 4.77 -4.53
N PHE A 39 -4.54 4.47 -3.34
CA PHE A 39 -5.01 5.45 -2.37
C PHE A 39 -4.36 5.23 -1.01
N LYS A 40 -4.16 6.30 -0.24
CA LYS A 40 -3.57 6.20 1.09
C LYS A 40 -4.51 5.62 2.15
N GLY A 41 -5.82 5.62 1.90
CA GLY A 41 -6.81 5.21 2.88
C GLY A 41 -7.98 4.45 2.27
N LYS A 42 -8.83 3.91 3.16
CA LYS A 42 -10.00 3.11 2.80
C LYS A 42 -11.11 3.95 2.13
N LYS A 43 -11.09 5.27 2.29
CA LYS A 43 -12.06 6.20 1.70
C LYS A 43 -11.39 7.33 0.92
N VAL A 44 -12.07 7.78 -0.12
CA VAL A 44 -11.72 8.95 -0.93
C VAL A 44 -12.91 9.90 -0.92
N VAL A 45 -12.76 11.07 -0.29
CA VAL A 45 -13.87 12.01 -0.06
C VAL A 45 -15.04 11.28 0.62
N ASN A 46 -16.13 10.95 -0.09
CA ASN A 46 -17.28 10.23 0.44
C ASN A 46 -17.33 8.75 0.03
N GLY A 47 -16.54 8.35 -0.97
CA GLY A 47 -16.53 7.01 -1.55
C GLY A 47 -15.56 6.05 -0.84
N GLN A 48 -15.77 4.76 -1.05
CA GLN A 48 -14.80 3.72 -0.68
C GLN A 48 -13.71 3.66 -1.75
N SER A 49 -12.44 3.59 -1.34
CA SER A 49 -11.31 3.36 -2.25
C SER A 49 -11.24 1.89 -2.69
N VAL A 50 -10.24 1.53 -3.50
CA VAL A 50 -9.91 0.11 -3.79
C VAL A 50 -9.04 -0.54 -2.70
N GLU A 51 -8.56 0.26 -1.75
CA GLU A 51 -7.57 -0.15 -0.77
C GLU A 51 -8.20 -0.72 0.51
N LEU A 52 -7.49 -1.65 1.12
CA LEU A 52 -7.82 -2.26 2.40
C LEU A 52 -6.74 -1.94 3.41
N LEU A 53 -7.14 -1.88 4.67
CA LEU A 53 -6.21 -1.74 5.78
C LEU A 53 -5.48 -3.06 5.97
N SER A 54 -4.16 -3.00 6.01
CA SER A 54 -3.32 -4.15 6.37
C SER A 54 -3.66 -4.66 7.77
N LYS A 55 -3.39 -5.94 8.02
CA LYS A 55 -3.63 -6.56 9.32
C LYS A 55 -2.99 -5.75 10.46
N GLY A 56 -3.78 -5.45 11.49
CA GLY A 56 -3.34 -4.72 12.68
C GLY A 56 -3.32 -3.20 12.53
N VAL A 57 -3.60 -2.65 11.34
CA VAL A 57 -3.62 -1.20 11.14
C VAL A 57 -4.98 -0.63 11.57
N LEU A 58 -4.93 0.33 12.50
CA LEU A 58 -6.06 1.19 12.84
C LEU A 58 -5.92 2.53 12.09
N GLN A 59 -6.93 2.86 11.29
CA GLN A 59 -7.06 4.15 10.65
C GLN A 59 -8.17 4.95 11.32
N PHE A 60 -7.78 6.08 11.92
CA PHE A 60 -8.72 7.09 12.39
C PHE A 60 -8.83 8.20 11.35
N GLN A 61 -10.04 8.43 10.84
CA GLN A 61 -10.29 9.39 9.79
C GLN A 61 -11.31 10.44 10.24
N ILE A 62 -10.94 11.71 10.11
CA ILE A 62 -11.81 12.85 10.35
C ILE A 62 -12.16 13.46 8.99
N GLN A 63 -13.43 13.37 8.61
CA GLN A 63 -13.95 13.95 7.37
C GLN A 63 -14.73 15.21 7.73
N HIS A 64 -14.20 16.36 7.32
CA HIS A 64 -14.87 17.65 7.47
C HIS A 64 -15.39 18.08 6.11
N ARG A 65 -16.70 18.29 5.99
CA ARG A 65 -17.34 18.75 4.77
C ARG A 65 -17.90 20.14 4.99
N PHE A 66 -17.41 21.09 4.22
CA PHE A 66 -17.92 22.45 4.17
C PHE A 66 -19.15 22.56 3.26
N GLY A 67 -19.94 23.60 3.49
CA GLY A 67 -21.09 23.97 2.69
C GLY A 67 -20.70 24.57 1.34
N THR A 68 -21.68 25.07 0.61
CA THR A 68 -21.44 25.65 -0.72
C THR A 68 -20.76 27.01 -0.61
N LEU A 69 -19.78 27.26 -1.48
CA LEU A 69 -19.00 28.50 -1.51
C LEU A 69 -19.85 29.74 -1.83
N ASN A 70 -20.97 29.56 -2.53
CA ASN A 70 -21.88 30.65 -2.94
C ASN A 70 -22.81 31.16 -1.82
N SER A 71 -22.62 30.75 -0.57
CA SER A 71 -23.47 31.10 0.57
C SER A 71 -23.17 32.46 1.21
N GLY A 72 -22.19 33.21 0.68
CA GLY A 72 -21.88 34.59 1.05
C GLY A 72 -21.12 34.76 2.37
N PHE A 73 -20.77 36.00 2.70
CA PHE A 73 -19.95 36.34 3.87
C PHE A 73 -20.61 35.97 5.21
N TYR A 74 -21.94 36.04 5.29
CA TYR A 74 -22.71 35.70 6.50
C TYR A 74 -22.47 34.24 6.95
N ASN A 75 -22.39 33.30 5.99
CA ASN A 75 -22.08 31.89 6.25
C ASN A 75 -20.58 31.59 6.11
N LEU A 76 -19.74 32.63 6.11
CA LEU A 76 -18.31 32.57 5.85
C LEU A 76 -17.96 31.74 4.60
N PHE A 77 -18.66 31.98 3.49
CA PHE A 77 -18.51 31.23 2.23
C PHE A 77 -18.67 29.70 2.40
N GLY A 78 -19.58 29.27 3.28
CA GLY A 78 -19.90 27.87 3.50
C GLY A 78 -19.00 27.19 4.52
N LEU A 79 -18.03 27.91 5.09
CA LEU A 79 -17.17 27.39 6.15
C LEU A 79 -17.95 27.18 7.47
N ASP A 80 -18.99 27.98 7.70
CA ASP A 80 -19.82 27.89 8.91
C ASP A 80 -20.76 26.66 8.87
N ASN A 81 -21.29 26.33 7.70
CA ASN A 81 -22.09 25.12 7.49
C ASN A 81 -21.18 23.89 7.30
N SER A 82 -20.77 23.26 8.41
CA SER A 82 -19.92 22.08 8.35
C SER A 82 -20.55 20.80 8.88
N GLN A 83 -20.24 19.69 8.21
CA GLN A 83 -20.60 18.35 8.64
C GLN A 83 -19.34 17.54 8.90
N ILE A 84 -19.26 16.97 10.10
CA ILE A 84 -18.11 16.17 10.53
C ILE A 84 -18.51 14.71 10.57
N ARG A 85 -17.63 13.86 10.06
CA ARG A 85 -17.69 12.43 10.27
C ARG A 85 -16.38 11.92 10.87
N LEU A 86 -16.50 11.17 11.94
CA LEU A 86 -15.41 10.45 12.58
C LEU A 86 -15.53 8.97 12.20
N GLY A 87 -14.45 8.39 11.68
CA GLY A 87 -14.39 6.99 11.30
C GLY A 87 -13.21 6.30 11.96
N PHE A 88 -13.45 5.12 12.53
CA PHE A 88 -12.43 4.20 13.00
C PHE A 88 -12.52 2.93 12.18
N ASP A 89 -11.49 2.65 11.39
CA ASP A 89 -11.39 1.45 10.57
C ASP A 89 -10.19 0.61 11.01
N TYR A 90 -10.37 -0.69 11.17
CA TYR A 90 -9.35 -1.62 11.62
C TYR A 90 -9.19 -2.79 10.65
N GLY A 91 -7.95 -3.09 10.25
CA GLY A 91 -7.59 -4.24 9.43
C GLY A 91 -7.51 -5.51 10.28
N ILE A 92 -8.48 -6.42 10.14
CA ILE A 92 -8.46 -7.71 10.86
C ILE A 92 -7.50 -8.69 10.16
N LYS A 93 -7.53 -8.70 8.83
CA LYS A 93 -6.67 -9.51 7.96
C LYS A 93 -6.35 -8.70 6.71
N ASP A 94 -5.34 -9.09 5.94
CA ASP A 94 -4.96 -8.36 4.71
C ASP A 94 -6.05 -8.36 3.62
N TRP A 95 -7.07 -9.21 3.77
CA TRP A 95 -8.26 -9.29 2.91
C TRP A 95 -9.55 -8.77 3.56
N MET A 96 -9.53 -8.37 4.84
CA MET A 96 -10.73 -7.95 5.58
C MET A 96 -10.47 -6.80 6.54
N SER A 97 -11.27 -5.75 6.42
CA SER A 97 -11.32 -4.64 7.38
C SER A 97 -12.74 -4.40 7.88
N ILE A 98 -12.87 -4.02 9.14
CA ILE A 98 -14.12 -3.53 9.73
C ILE A 98 -13.95 -2.07 10.10
N GLY A 99 -15.05 -1.38 10.32
CA GLY A 99 -15.00 -0.03 10.84
C GLY A 99 -16.32 0.44 11.40
N ILE A 100 -16.25 1.44 12.25
CA ILE A 100 -17.38 2.15 12.83
C ILE A 100 -17.22 3.63 12.56
N GLY A 101 -18.33 4.35 12.44
CA GLY A 101 -18.29 5.78 12.26
C GLY A 101 -19.47 6.50 12.88
N ARG A 102 -19.28 7.78 13.12
CA ARG A 102 -20.32 8.70 13.58
C ARG A 102 -20.31 9.94 12.69
N SER A 103 -21.49 10.34 12.24
CA SER A 103 -21.69 11.54 11.41
C SER A 103 -22.52 12.58 12.14
N SER A 104 -22.12 13.85 12.04
CA SER A 104 -22.87 15.00 12.56
C SER A 104 -24.09 15.34 11.69
N ALA A 105 -24.10 14.96 10.41
CA ALA A 105 -25.13 15.37 9.44
C ALA A 105 -26.53 14.88 9.80
N LEU A 106 -26.65 13.66 10.31
CA LEU A 106 -27.91 13.08 10.78
C LEU A 106 -27.78 12.49 12.18
N LYS A 107 -26.69 12.84 12.90
CA LYS A 107 -26.30 12.22 14.18
C LYS A 107 -26.27 10.68 14.11
N THR A 108 -25.96 10.14 12.95
CA THR A 108 -25.98 8.70 12.69
C THR A 108 -24.70 8.03 13.17
N ILE A 109 -24.84 6.79 13.60
CA ILE A 109 -23.75 5.86 13.88
C ILE A 109 -23.90 4.70 12.90
N ASP A 110 -22.80 4.28 12.30
CA ASP A 110 -22.77 3.18 11.35
C ASP A 110 -21.58 2.25 11.60
N ALA A 111 -21.74 1.02 11.14
CA ALA A 111 -20.69 0.02 11.08
C ALA A 111 -20.54 -0.47 9.63
N SER A 112 -19.32 -0.82 9.24
CA SER A 112 -19.01 -1.25 7.89
C SER A 112 -17.98 -2.37 7.89
N THR A 113 -18.09 -3.27 6.92
CA THR A 113 -17.10 -4.32 6.66
C THR A 113 -16.72 -4.24 5.20
N LYS A 114 -15.44 -4.39 4.90
CA LYS A 114 -14.90 -4.41 3.53
C LYS A 114 -14.04 -5.65 3.37
N ILE A 115 -14.33 -6.41 2.32
CA ILE A 115 -13.74 -7.72 2.03
C ILE A 115 -13.20 -7.67 0.59
N ARG A 116 -12.00 -8.21 0.38
CA ARG A 116 -11.47 -8.53 -0.95
C ARG A 116 -11.73 -10.01 -1.21
N LEU A 117 -12.49 -10.29 -2.26
CA LEU A 117 -12.79 -11.64 -2.77
C LEU A 117 -11.65 -12.13 -3.67
#